data_AF-A0A1Q3T3L2-F1
#
_entry.id   AF-A0A1Q3T3L2-F1
#
_cell.length_a   1.000
_cell.length_b   1.000
_cell.length_c   1.000
_cell.angle_alpha   90.00
_cell.angle_beta   90.00
_cell.angle_gamma   90.00
#
_symmetry.space_group_name_H-M   'P 1'
#
loop_
_entity.id
_entity.type
_entity.pdbx_description
1 polymer ?
#
loop_
_entity_poly.entity_id
_entity_poly.type
_entity_poly.pdbx_seq_one_letter_code
_entity_poly.pdbx_strand_id
1 'polypeptide(L)'
;MKTTKLLPLIALVFLVGCDHMTHTEQNVLGGAALGAIGGAAIGAAVGHHGAGVGALIGAGVGAVGGYIYDQSVYDDYDYYY
;
A
#
# COMPACT_ATOMS: atom_id res chain seq x y z
N MET A 1 -8.04 -20.92 17.09
CA MET A 1 -7.36 -20.13 18.16
C MET A 1 -5.85 -19.92 17.91
N LYS A 2 -5.39 -19.80 16.64
CA LYS A 2 -3.96 -19.61 16.32
C LYS A 2 -3.60 -18.16 15.91
N THR A 3 -4.60 -17.32 15.64
CA THR A 3 -4.41 -15.95 15.12
C THR A 3 -4.13 -14.90 16.19
N THR A 4 -4.41 -15.19 17.47
CA THR A 4 -4.25 -14.24 18.58
C THR A 4 -2.79 -13.82 18.83
N LYS A 5 -1.80 -14.64 18.44
CA LYS A 5 -0.37 -14.30 18.57
C LYS A 5 0.17 -13.43 17.42
N LEU A 6 -0.56 -13.31 16.31
CA LEU A 6 -0.16 -12.47 15.17
C LEU A 6 -0.50 -11.00 15.38
N LEU A 7 -1.51 -10.71 16.20
CA LEU A 7 -1.95 -9.35 16.51
C LEU A 7 -0.84 -8.47 17.12
N PRO A 8 -0.07 -8.92 18.15
CA PRO A 8 1.03 -8.12 18.67
C PRO A 8 2.21 -8.00 17.69
N LEU A 9 2.42 -9.01 16.84
CA LEU A 9 3.48 -9.00 15.81
C LEU A 9 3.18 -7.97 14.72
N ILE A 10 1.93 -7.93 14.24
CA ILE A 10 1.45 -6.94 13.27
C ILE A 10 1.53 -5.54 13.88
N ALA A 11 1.09 -5.36 15.13
CA ALA A 11 1.21 -4.08 15.82
C ALA A 11 2.67 -3.63 15.96
N LEU A 12 3.60 -4.54 16.25
CA LEU A 12 5.04 -4.21 16.29
C LEU A 12 5.60 -3.82 14.92
N VAL A 13 5.20 -4.51 13.84
CA VAL A 13 5.61 -4.15 12.46
C VAL A 13 5.07 -2.78 12.08
N PHE A 14 3.84 -2.46 12.46
CA PHE A 14 3.27 -1.12 12.26
C PHE A 14 3.93 -0.06 13.15
N LEU A 15 4.32 -0.36 14.39
CA LEU A 15 5.03 0.61 15.25
C LEU A 15 6.47 0.87 14.77
N VAL A 16 7.19 -0.19 14.37
CA VAL A 16 8.54 -0.06 13.76
C VAL A 16 8.43 0.61 12.39
N GLY A 17 7.39 0.33 11.61
CA GLY A 17 7.09 1.03 10.37
C GLY A 17 6.62 2.48 10.57
N CYS A 18 6.01 2.84 11.69
CA CYS A 18 5.61 4.23 11.97
C CYS A 18 6.79 5.11 12.41
N ASP A 19 7.82 4.54 13.04
CA ASP A 19 9.02 5.27 13.48
C ASP A 19 10.19 5.18 12.47
N HIS A 20 10.20 4.14 11.62
CA HIS A 20 11.31 3.82 10.72
C HIS A 20 10.92 3.62 9.25
N MET A 21 9.78 4.14 8.79
CA MET A 21 9.44 4.05 7.37
C MET A 21 10.31 4.99 6.54
N THR A 22 10.96 4.41 5.53
CA THR A 22 11.50 5.18 4.43
C THR A 22 10.35 5.80 3.63
N HIS A 23 10.56 6.99 3.07
CA HIS A 23 9.54 7.66 2.25
C HIS A 23 9.05 6.76 1.11
N THR A 24 9.92 5.92 0.56
CA THR A 24 9.59 4.90 -0.43
C THR A 24 8.56 3.92 0.07
N GLU A 25 8.71 3.39 1.27
CA GLU A 25 7.72 2.49 1.86
C GLU A 25 6.39 3.19 2.13
N GLN A 26 6.39 4.47 2.55
CA GLN A 26 5.15 5.24 2.71
C GLN A 26 4.44 5.43 1.38
N ASN A 27 5.17 5.72 0.32
CA ASN A 27 4.61 5.98 -1.00
C ASN A 27 4.10 4.69 -1.65
N VAL A 28 4.84 3.59 -1.52
CA VAL A 28 4.43 2.25 -1.93
C VAL A 28 3.19 1.81 -1.16
N LEU A 29 3.20 1.91 0.17
CA LEU A 29 2.10 1.47 1.01
C LEU A 29 0.86 2.35 0.81
N GLY A 30 1.04 3.66 0.69
CA GLY A 30 -0.03 4.61 0.39
C GLY A 30 -0.65 4.34 -0.98
N GLY A 31 0.18 4.18 -2.00
CA GLY A 31 -0.27 3.79 -3.35
C GLY A 31 -1.00 2.46 -3.35
N ALA A 32 -0.48 1.45 -2.64
CA ALA A 32 -1.11 0.16 -2.49
C ALA A 32 -2.46 0.24 -1.76
N ALA A 33 -2.55 1.00 -0.67
CA ALA A 33 -3.77 1.15 0.11
C ALA A 33 -4.87 1.87 -0.70
N LEU A 34 -4.52 2.98 -1.35
CA LEU A 34 -5.43 3.72 -2.20
C LEU A 34 -5.87 2.90 -3.42
N GLY A 35 -4.93 2.21 -4.06
CA GLY A 35 -5.20 1.30 -5.16
C GLY A 35 -6.08 0.13 -4.74
N ALA A 36 -5.86 -0.44 -3.55
CA ALA A 36 -6.69 -1.50 -3.00
C ALA A 36 -8.12 -1.04 -2.76
N ILE A 37 -8.31 0.13 -2.14
CA ILE A 37 -9.65 0.68 -1.85
C ILE A 37 -10.38 0.98 -3.17
N GLY A 38 -9.73 1.65 -4.12
CA GLY A 38 -10.32 1.96 -5.42
C GLY A 38 -10.63 0.71 -6.23
N GLY A 39 -9.67 -0.23 -6.30
CA GLY A 39 -9.83 -1.50 -7.00
C GLY A 39 -10.90 -2.38 -6.36
N ALA A 40 -11.02 -2.38 -5.04
CA ALA A 40 -12.09 -3.08 -4.32
C ALA A 40 -13.46 -2.47 -4.63
N ALA A 41 -13.57 -1.13 -4.64
CA ALA A 41 -14.82 -0.44 -4.93
C ALA A 41 -15.31 -0.74 -6.36
N ILE A 42 -14.41 -0.67 -7.33
CA ILE A 42 -14.73 -0.98 -8.74
C ILE A 42 -15.04 -2.47 -8.90
N GLY A 43 -14.21 -3.34 -8.33
CA GLY A 43 -14.39 -4.78 -8.38
C GLY A 43 -15.70 -5.25 -7.72
N ALA A 44 -16.10 -4.60 -6.61
CA ALA A 44 -17.37 -4.86 -5.94
C ALA A 44 -18.56 -4.43 -6.79
N ALA A 45 -18.43 -3.35 -7.56
CA ALA A 45 -19.48 -2.87 -8.47
C ALA A 45 -19.67 -3.80 -9.69
N VAL A 46 -18.61 -4.47 -10.15
CA VAL A 46 -18.67 -5.38 -11.31
C VAL A 46 -19.19 -6.78 -10.92
N GLY A 47 -18.99 -7.23 -9.68
CA GLY A 47 -19.60 -8.48 -9.21
C GLY A 47 -19.25 -8.86 -7.77
N HIS A 48 -20.06 -9.75 -7.19
CA HIS A 48 -19.94 -10.18 -5.79
C HIS A 48 -18.56 -10.75 -5.40
N HIS A 49 -17.82 -11.31 -6.36
CA HIS A 49 -16.46 -11.83 -6.15
C HIS A 49 -15.35 -10.88 -6.62
N GLY A 50 -15.70 -9.80 -7.31
CA GLY A 50 -14.74 -8.89 -7.94
C GLY A 50 -14.05 -7.96 -6.95
N ALA A 51 -14.63 -7.73 -5.77
CA ALA A 51 -14.08 -6.84 -4.75
C ALA A 51 -12.67 -7.27 -4.30
N GLY A 52 -12.47 -8.56 -4.02
CA GLY A 52 -11.16 -9.07 -3.58
C GLY A 52 -10.11 -9.07 -4.69
N VAL A 53 -10.52 -9.43 -5.91
CA VAL A 53 -9.61 -9.45 -7.07
C VAL A 53 -9.23 -8.03 -7.47
N GLY A 54 -10.20 -7.11 -7.50
CA GLY A 54 -9.96 -5.69 -7.76
C GLY A 54 -9.09 -5.05 -6.69
N ALA A 55 -9.29 -5.39 -5.41
CA ALA A 55 -8.43 -4.94 -4.32
C ALA A 55 -6.99 -5.42 -4.50
N LEU A 56 -6.77 -6.69 -4.83
CA LEU A 56 -5.43 -7.24 -5.02
C LEU A 56 -4.71 -6.63 -6.22
N ILE A 57 -5.40 -6.50 -7.35
CA ILE A 57 -4.83 -5.87 -8.55
C ILE A 57 -4.52 -4.40 -8.28
N GLY A 58 -5.48 -3.68 -7.69
CA GLY A 58 -5.30 -2.27 -7.33
C GLY A 58 -4.18 -2.06 -6.32
N ALA A 59 -4.06 -2.93 -5.32
CA ALA A 59 -2.96 -2.90 -4.36
C ALA A 59 -1.60 -3.15 -5.03
N GLY A 60 -1.52 -4.15 -5.92
CA GLY A 60 -0.28 -4.47 -6.62
C GLY A 60 0.16 -3.35 -7.55
N VAL A 61 -0.75 -2.82 -8.37
CA VAL A 61 -0.45 -1.70 -9.27
C VAL A 61 -0.13 -0.43 -8.49
N GLY A 62 -0.88 -0.14 -7.42
CA GLY A 62 -0.65 1.01 -6.56
C GLY A 62 0.68 0.95 -5.81
N ALA A 63 1.10 -0.24 -5.36
CA ALA A 63 2.39 -0.48 -4.74
C ALA A 63 3.54 -0.19 -5.71
N VAL A 64 3.46 -0.77 -6.92
CA VAL A 64 4.49 -0.58 -7.97
C VAL A 64 4.53 0.88 -8.42
N GLY A 65 3.37 1.52 -8.59
CA GLY A 65 3.28 2.94 -8.93
C GLY A 65 3.88 3.83 -7.85
N GLY A 66 3.60 3.56 -6.57
CA GLY A 66 4.20 4.27 -5.45
C GLY A 66 5.72 4.11 -5.38
N TYR A 67 6.25 2.93 -5.70
CA TYR A 67 7.69 2.66 -5.75
C TYR A 67 8.39 3.44 -6.87
N ILE A 68 7.81 3.42 -8.08
CA ILE A 68 8.37 4.14 -9.23
C ILE A 68 8.28 5.65 -9.00
N TYR A 69 7.15 6.13 -8.49
CA TYR A 69 6.94 7.55 -8.19
C TYR A 69 7.98 8.04 -7.19
N ASP A 70 8.22 7.28 -6.12
CA ASP A 70 9.23 7.63 -5.11
C ASP A 70 10.60 7.86 -5.75
N GLN A 71 11.06 6.95 -6.62
CA GLN A 71 12.36 7.14 -7.29
C GLN A 71 12.39 8.39 -8.18
N SER A 72 11.34 8.61 -8.98
CA SER A 72 11.30 9.75 -9.90
C SER A 72 11.15 11.09 -9.19
N VAL A 73 10.47 11.11 -8.04
CA VAL A 73 10.16 12.33 -7.31
C VAL A 73 11.22 12.63 -6.25
N TYR A 74 11.91 11.63 -5.71
CA TYR A 74 13.15 11.86 -4.97
C TYR A 74 14.23 12.53 -5.83
N ASP A 75 14.35 12.11 -7.09
CA ASP A 75 15.27 12.70 -8.06
C ASP A 75 14.90 14.16 -8.38
N ASP A 76 13.59 14.47 -8.46
CA ASP A 76 13.10 15.83 -8.72
C ASP A 76 13.12 16.75 -7.48
N TYR A 77 12.88 16.21 -6.26
CA TYR A 77 12.93 16.98 -5.01
C TYR A 77 14.35 17.44 -4.62
N ASP A 78 15.40 16.74 -5.06
CA ASP A 78 16.79 17.19 -4.89
C ASP A 78 17.14 18.36 -5.83
N TYR A 79 16.38 18.56 -6.92
CA TYR A 79 16.59 19.66 -7.87
C TYR A 79 15.84 20.96 -7.52
N TYR A 80 14.88 20.91 -6.60
CA TYR A 80 14.07 22.06 -6.18
C TYR A 80 14.45 22.66 -4.80
N TYR A 81 15.54 22.19 -4.17
CA TYR A 81 16.11 22.73 -2.92
C TYR A 81 17.64 22.87 -2.93
#